data_AF-A0A1B7KMH6-F1
#
_entry.id   AF-A0A1B7KMH6-F1
#
_cell.length_a   1.000
_cell.length_b   1.000
_cell.length_c   1.000
_cell.angle_alpha   90.00
_cell.angle_beta   90.00
_cell.angle_gamma   90.00
#
_symmetry.space_group_name_H-M   'P 1'
#
loop_
_entity.id
_entity.type
_entity.pdbx_description
1 polymer ?
#
loop_
_entity_poly.entity_id
_entity_poly.type
_entity_poly.pdbx_seq_one_letter_code
_entity_poly.pdbx_strand_id
1 'polypeptide(L)' 'MAVLKCAHCNKRFKKSDEIVVVDDNYKEAVHVDCHYDYLCHFHLNTYYTYDEFKEALKEENEL' A
#
# COMPACT_ATOMS: atom_id res chain seq x y z
N MET A 1 22.45 11.04 10.71
CA MET A 1 21.02 11.43 10.85
C MET A 1 20.21 10.54 9.93
N ALA A 2 19.20 9.83 10.43
CA ALA A 2 18.32 9.04 9.57
C ALA A 2 17.54 10.00 8.65
N VAL A 3 17.56 9.74 7.34
CA VAL A 3 16.80 10.55 6.38
C VAL A 3 15.34 10.10 6.44
N LEU A 4 14.46 10.99 6.91
CA LEU A 4 13.01 10.75 6.91
C LEU A 4 12.50 10.80 5.46
N LYS A 5 12.01 9.65 4.97
CA LYS A 5 11.50 9.46 3.61
C LYS A 5 10.25 8.61 3.62
N CYS A 6 9.38 8.80 2.64
CA CYS A 6 8.20 7.98 2.42
C CYS A 6 8.61 6.55 2.05
N ALA A 7 8.07 5.55 2.75
CA ALA A 7 8.36 4.15 2.51
C ALA A 7 7.90 3.65 1.12
N HIS A 8 6.85 4.27 0.56
CA HIS A 8 6.30 3.92 -0.76
C HIS A 8 7.06 4.60 -1.90
N CYS A 9 7.04 5.94 -1.97
CA CYS A 9 7.61 6.66 -3.11
C CYS A 9 9.10 7.01 -2.97
N ASN A 10 9.73 6.69 -1.83
CA ASN A 10 11.13 6.97 -1.50
C ASN A 10 11.55 8.46 -1.51
N LYS A 11 10.61 9.39 -1.70
CA LYS A 11 10.89 10.84 -1.63
C LYS A 11 11.07 11.27 -0.17
N ARG A 12 11.92 12.28 0.04
CA ARG A 12 12.10 12.92 1.36
C ARG A 12 10.86 13.71 1.73
N PHE A 13 10.51 13.69 3.02
CA PHE A 13 9.43 14.51 3.53
C PHE A 13 9.82 16.00 3.58
N LYS A 14 8.85 16.87 3.33
CA LYS A 14 8.93 18.32 3.46
C LYS A 14 8.02 18.79 4.60
N LYS A 15 8.24 20.02 5.09
CA LYS A 15 7.41 20.61 6.16
C LYS A 15 5.93 20.75 5.80
N SER A 16 5.62 20.82 4.51
CA SER A 16 4.27 20.93 3.98
C SER A 16 3.58 19.60 3.75
N ASP A 17 4.29 18.48 3.92
CA ASP A 17 3.73 17.16 3.60
C ASP A 17 2.84 16.68 4.75
N GLU A 18 1.71 16.08 4.39
CA GLU A 18 0.91 15.29 5.34
C GLU A 18 1.42 13.85 5.34
N ILE A 19 1.66 13.31 6.54
CA ILE A 19 2.36 12.04 6.76
C ILE A 19 1.47 11.12 7.59
N VAL A 20 1.32 9.88 7.13
CA VAL A 20 0.66 8.80 7.86
C VAL A 20 1.71 7.84 8.40
N VAL A 21 1.52 7.39 9.63
CA VAL A 21 2.30 6.32 10.26
C VAL A 21 1.33 5.22 10.64
N VAL A 22 1.60 3.99 10.18
CA VAL A 22 0.78 2.81 10.48
C VAL A 22 1.37 2.11 11.72
N ASP A 23 0.51 1.71 12.65
CA ASP A 23 0.86 0.93 13.86
C ASP A 23 2.05 1.44 14.68
N ASP A 24 2.14 2.76 14.88
CA ASP A 24 3.25 3.44 15.59
C ASP A 24 4.66 3.14 14.99
N ASN A 25 4.74 2.56 13.80
CA ASN A 25 6.00 2.26 13.14
C ASN A 25 6.49 3.46 12.33
N TYR A 26 7.19 4.38 13.00
CA TYR A 26 7.79 5.56 12.37
C TYR A 26 8.81 5.26 11.25
N LYS A 27 9.26 3.99 11.10
CA LYS A 27 10.12 3.58 9.98
C LYS A 27 9.34 3.40 8.67
N GLU A 28 8.03 3.24 8.76
CA GLU A 28 7.13 2.98 7.64
C GLU A 28 6.17 4.16 7.40
N ALA A 29 6.61 5.36 7.75
CA ALA A 29 5.88 6.57 7.42
C ALA A 29 5.73 6.75 5.90
N VAL A 30 4.54 7.15 5.46
CA VAL A 30 4.21 7.42 4.05
C VAL A 30 3.51 8.75 3.89
N HIS A 31 3.61 9.35 2.70
CA HIS A 31 2.73 10.47 2.33
C HIS A 31 1.28 10.01 2.35
N VAL A 32 0.34 10.88 2.75
CA VAL A 32 -1.10 10.59 2.68
C VAL A 32 -1.51 10.11 1.29
N ASP A 33 -1.05 10.79 0.24
CA ASP A 33 -1.34 10.41 -1.16
C ASP A 33 -0.79 9.02 -1.53
N CYS A 34 0.26 8.56 -0.84
CA CYS A 34 0.85 7.24 -1.05
C CYS A 34 0.23 6.17 -0.14
N HIS A 35 -0.63 6.53 0.81
CA HIS A 35 -1.08 5.62 1.85
C HIS A 35 -1.95 4.50 1.29
N TYR A 36 -2.88 4.83 0.39
CA TYR A 36 -3.76 3.84 -0.22
C TYR A 36 -2.96 2.81 -1.03
N ASP A 37 -2.10 3.28 -1.94
CA ASP A 37 -1.25 2.42 -2.75
C ASP A 37 -0.31 1.60 -1.87
N TYR A 38 0.25 2.20 -0.82
CA TYR A 38 1.06 1.49 0.16
C TYR A 38 0.26 0.33 0.79
N LEU A 39 -0.92 0.57 1.35
CA LEU A 39 -1.75 -0.50 1.94
C LEU A 39 -2.11 -1.60 0.93
N CYS A 40 -2.43 -1.23 -0.31
CA CYS A 40 -2.72 -2.19 -1.37
C CYS A 40 -1.52 -3.08 -1.72
N HIS A 41 -0.28 -2.62 -1.51
CA HIS A 41 0.93 -3.41 -1.69
C HIS A 41 1.35 -4.23 -0.45
N PHE A 42 0.70 -4.04 0.69
CA PHE A 42 0.97 -4.84 1.90
C PHE A 42 0.19 -6.15 1.89
N HIS A 43 0.71 -7.12 2.65
CA HIS A 43 0.41 -8.54 2.58
C HIS A 43 -1.09 -8.89 2.59
N LEU A 44 -1.44 -9.89 1.78
CA LEU A 44 -2.76 -10.55 1.60
C LEU A 44 -3.68 -9.97 0.53
N ASN A 45 -3.26 -8.95 -0.22
CA ASN A 45 -4.00 -8.51 -1.40
C ASN A 45 -3.58 -9.33 -2.63
N THR A 46 -4.56 -9.98 -3.27
CA THR A 46 -4.39 -10.62 -4.57
C THR A 46 -4.95 -9.71 -5.66
N TYR A 47 -4.14 -9.42 -6.66
CA TYR A 47 -4.57 -8.67 -7.84
C TYR A 47 -5.05 -9.65 -8.91
N TYR A 48 -6.18 -9.31 -9.52
CA TYR A 48 -6.72 -10.03 -10.66
C TYR A 48 -6.97 -9.03 -11.79
N THR A 49 -6.68 -9.43 -13.02
CA THR A 49 -7.37 -8.84 -14.17
C THR A 49 -8.86 -9.21 -14.13
N TYR A 50 -9.67 -8.49 -14.90
CA TYR A 50 -11.11 -8.76 -14.92
C TYR A 50 -11.45 -10.20 -15.34
N ASP A 51 -10.71 -10.75 -16.29
CA ASP A 51 -10.93 -12.11 -16.79
C ASP A 51 -10.46 -13.16 -15.76
N GLU A 52 -9.28 -12.97 -15.15
CA GLU A 52 -8.80 -13.85 -14.07
C GLU A 52 -9.75 -13.85 -12.86
N PHE A 53 -10.32 -12.69 -12.52
CA PHE A 53 -11.30 -12.60 -11.42
C PHE A 53 -12.57 -13.38 -11.74
N LYS A 54 -13.05 -13.31 -12.99
CA LYS A 54 -14.21 -14.08 -13.44
C LYS A 54 -13.98 -15.59 -13.40
N GLU A 55 -12.77 -16.04 -13.71
CA GLU A 55 -12.40 -17.46 -13.65
C GLU A 55 -12.34 -17.94 -12.19
N ALA A 56 -11.68 -17.18 -11.30
CA ALA A 56 -11.62 -17.50 -9.87
C ALA A 56 -13.03 -17.62 -9.24
N LEU A 57 -13.96 -16.74 -9.60
CA LEU A 57 -15.35 -16.82 -9.13
C LEU A 57 -16.10 -18.06 -9.62
N LYS A 58 -15.76 -18.62 -10.78
CA LYS A 58 -16.39 -19.86 -11.26
C LYS A 58 -15.87 -21.06 -10.47
N GLU A 59 -14.55 -21.13 -10.27
CA GLU A 59 -13.92 -22.20 -9.49
C GLU A 59 -14.45 -22.27 -8.05
N GLU A 60 -14.70 -21.13 -7.41
CA GLU A 60 -15.27 -21.07 -6.06
C GLU A 60 -16.73 -21.57 -6.00
N ASN A 61 -17.53 -21.30 -7.03
CA ASN A 61 -18.95 -21.68 -7.06
C ASN A 61 -19.19 -23.15 -7.47
N GLU A 62 -18.16 -23.85 -7.94
CA GLU A 62 -18.21 -25.27 -8.31
C GLU A 62 -17.75 -26.21 -7.16
N LEU A 63 -17.30 -25.64 -6.03
CA LEU A 63 -16.95 -26.31 -4.77
C LEU A 63 -18.14 -26.40 -3.80
#